data_AF-A0A0A9XKM1-F1
#
_entry.id   AF-A0A0A9XKM1-F1
#
_cell.length_a   1.000
_cell.length_b   1.000
_cell.length_c   1.000
_cell.angle_alpha   90.00
_cell.angle_beta   90.00
_cell.angle_gamma   90.00
#
_symmetry.space_group_name_H-M   'P 1'
#
loop_
_entity.id
_entity.type
_entity.pdbx_description
1 polymer ?
#
loop_
_entity_poly.entity_id
_entity_poly.type
_entity_poly.pdbx_seq_one_letter_code
_entity_poly.pdbx_strand_id
1 'polypeptide(L)'
;DTKPKYVVSVYATDPTMGTADETKKCLQEVLSEPMKLGIKVRNVRKIQDKGLLVEVDSAESLKKLKKKIAKETRIEAREPRKKLPRLMAYGIQKGTTLQQLRDALKYYDERTDIIDQTIIAFENGVGSTGETVNMCFTVHPDIRKKLIK
;
A
#
# COMPACT_ATOMS: atom_id res chain seq x y z
N ASP A 1 -21.57 13.95 -0.87
CA ASP A 1 -20.30 14.71 -0.82
C ASP A 1 -19.16 14.00 -0.11
N THR A 2 -18.25 13.37 -0.84
CA THR A 2 -16.96 12.95 -0.29
C THR A 2 -15.97 14.09 -0.44
N LYS A 3 -15.80 14.92 0.61
CA LYS A 3 -14.70 15.89 0.68
C LYS A 3 -13.37 15.17 0.41
N PRO A 4 -12.44 15.77 -0.36
CA PRO A 4 -11.13 15.17 -0.60
C PRO A 4 -10.42 14.93 0.73
N LYS A 5 -10.02 13.68 0.98
CA LYS A 5 -9.25 13.30 2.17
C LYS A 5 -7.78 13.51 1.86
N TYR A 6 -7.15 14.46 2.54
CA TYR A 6 -5.70 14.67 2.45
C TYR A 6 -5.03 13.75 3.46
N VAL A 7 -4.37 12.71 2.95
CA VAL A 7 -3.84 11.64 3.79
C VAL A 7 -2.37 11.40 3.47
N VAL A 8 -1.58 11.18 4.52
CA VAL A 8 -0.20 10.72 4.42
C VAL A 8 0.01 9.52 5.32
N SER A 9 0.78 8.55 4.85
CA SER A 9 1.26 7.46 5.70
C SER A 9 2.62 7.82 6.28
N VAL A 10 2.83 7.58 7.56
CA VAL A 10 4.06 7.88 8.29
C VAL A 10 4.59 6.58 8.88
N TYR A 11 5.86 6.28 8.69
CA TYR A 11 6.48 5.05 9.19
C TYR A 11 7.72 5.40 10.02
N ALA A 12 8.04 4.57 11.00
CA ALA A 12 9.34 4.64 11.66
C ALA A 12 10.43 4.17 10.72
N THR A 13 11.50 4.96 10.63
CA THR A 13 12.74 4.60 9.93
C THR A 13 13.80 4.15 10.93
N ASP A 14 13.71 4.61 12.18
CA ASP A 14 14.61 4.20 13.25
C ASP A 14 14.33 2.74 13.68
N PRO A 15 15.33 1.84 13.64
CA PRO A 15 15.17 0.45 14.06
C PRO A 15 14.84 0.30 15.55
N THR A 16 15.13 1.31 16.38
CA THR A 16 14.79 1.31 17.80
C THR A 16 13.31 1.55 18.07
N MET A 17 12.58 2.12 17.10
CA MET A 17 11.14 2.34 17.20
C MET A 17 10.39 1.07 16.76
N GLY A 18 10.06 0.25 17.76
CA GLY A 18 9.41 -1.04 17.60
C GLY A 18 7.92 -0.97 17.32
N THR A 19 7.26 0.15 17.65
CA THR A 19 5.80 0.21 17.72
C THR A 19 5.20 1.46 17.06
N ALA A 20 3.96 1.34 16.58
CA ALA A 20 3.20 2.47 16.04
C ALA A 20 2.92 3.56 17.11
N ASP A 21 2.94 3.22 18.39
CA ASP A 21 2.79 4.18 19.49
C ASP A 21 4.03 5.06 19.65
N GLU A 22 5.23 4.51 19.50
CA GLU A 22 6.47 5.30 19.48
C GLU A 22 6.50 6.22 18.28
N THR A 23 6.12 5.73 17.09
CA THR A 23 5.97 6.56 15.88
C THR A 23 4.98 7.70 16.13
N LYS A 24 3.91 7.45 16.90
CA LYS A 24 2.89 8.46 17.21
C LYS A 24 3.44 9.51 18.16
N LYS A 25 4.21 9.12 19.17
CA LYS A 25 4.87 10.05 20.09
C LYS A 25 5.88 10.94 19.34
N CYS A 26 6.73 10.36 18.51
CA CYS A 26 7.66 11.14 17.68
C CYS A 26 6.94 12.10 16.72
N LEU A 27 5.87 11.64 16.06
CA LEU A 27 5.04 12.51 15.23
C LEU A 27 4.42 13.64 16.08
N GLN A 28 3.96 13.35 17.29
CA GLN A 28 3.45 14.38 18.21
C GLN A 28 4.54 15.36 18.62
N GLU A 29 5.77 14.94 18.90
CA GLU A 29 6.91 15.83 19.18
C GLU A 29 7.17 16.79 18.01
N VAL A 30 7.25 16.25 16.78
CA VAL A 30 7.45 17.04 15.55
C VAL A 30 6.32 18.05 15.32
N LEU A 31 5.10 17.69 15.72
CA LEU A 31 3.92 18.56 15.65
C LEU A 31 3.80 19.55 16.82
N SER A 32 4.38 19.23 17.98
CA SER A 32 4.28 20.02 19.23
C SER A 32 5.32 21.12 19.35
N GLU A 33 6.30 21.20 18.44
CA GLU A 33 7.22 22.35 18.37
C GLU A 33 6.46 23.68 18.34
N PRO A 34 6.91 24.73 19.06
CA PRO A 34 6.02 25.75 19.65
C PRO A 34 5.41 26.78 18.69
N MET A 35 5.55 26.60 17.38
CA MET A 35 4.81 27.41 16.43
C MET A 35 3.52 26.68 16.09
N LYS A 36 2.39 27.31 16.45
CA LYS A 36 1.03 27.01 16.00
C LYS A 36 0.95 27.00 14.46
N LEU A 37 1.59 26.03 13.83
CA LEU A 37 1.47 25.73 12.43
C LEU A 37 0.02 25.28 12.28
N GLY A 38 -0.76 26.02 11.51
CA GLY A 38 -2.17 25.71 11.22
C GLY A 38 -2.40 24.40 10.46
N ILE A 39 -1.61 23.36 10.73
CA ILE A 39 -1.80 21.98 10.32
C ILE A 39 -2.87 21.40 11.23
N LYS A 40 -4.11 21.44 10.78
CA LYS A 40 -5.21 20.78 11.51
C LYS A 40 -5.22 19.30 11.13
N VAL A 41 -4.67 18.47 12.01
CA VAL A 41 -4.80 17.01 11.93
C VAL A 41 -6.23 16.65 12.32
N ARG A 42 -6.95 15.98 11.42
CA ARG A 42 -8.31 15.49 11.67
C ARG A 42 -8.31 14.15 12.38
N ASN A 43 -7.43 13.26 11.95
CA ASN A 43 -7.40 11.89 12.46
C ASN A 43 -6.01 11.28 12.33
N VAL A 44 -5.65 10.41 13.27
CA VAL A 44 -4.43 9.60 13.23
C VAL A 44 -4.81 8.16 13.54
N ARG A 45 -4.64 7.27 12.56
CA ARG A 45 -4.96 5.85 12.66
C ARG A 45 -3.70 5.00 12.59
N LYS A 46 -3.57 4.00 13.47
CA LYS A 46 -2.48 3.00 13.38
C LYS A 46 -2.72 2.06 12.19
N ILE A 47 -1.66 1.76 11.45
CA ILE A 47 -1.65 0.81 10.33
C ILE A 47 -0.58 -0.25 10.56
N GLN A 48 -0.51 -1.24 9.65
CA GLN A 48 0.52 -2.29 9.70
C GLN A 48 1.93 -1.71 9.57
N ASP A 49 2.93 -2.53 9.86
CA ASP A 49 4.35 -2.19 9.75
C ASP A 49 4.73 -0.96 10.58
N LYS A 50 4.15 -0.85 11.78
CA LYS A 50 4.40 0.25 12.72
C LYS A 50 4.02 1.63 12.16
N GLY A 51 3.21 1.66 11.10
CA GLY A 51 2.85 2.90 10.44
C GLY A 51 1.68 3.63 11.10
N LEU A 52 1.54 4.90 10.72
CA LEU A 52 0.42 5.77 11.03
C LEU A 52 -0.16 6.34 9.75
N LEU A 53 -1.47 6.43 9.70
CA LEU A 53 -2.21 7.14 8.66
C LEU A 53 -2.70 8.45 9.25
N VAL A 54 -2.19 9.56 8.74
CA VAL A 54 -2.50 10.91 9.22
C VAL A 54 -3.40 11.60 8.20
N GLU A 55 -4.59 11.98 8.64
CA GLU A 55 -5.54 12.77 7.86
C GLU A 55 -5.46 14.23 8.27
N VAL A 56 -5.33 15.12 7.28
CA VAL A 56 -5.28 16.58 7.47
C VAL A 56 -6.42 17.26 6.71
N ASP A 57 -6.68 18.50 7.09
CA ASP A 57 -7.81 19.27 6.57
C ASP A 57 -7.64 19.86 5.17
N SER A 58 -6.39 20.11 4.76
CA SER A 58 -6.06 20.81 3.51
C SER A 58 -4.79 20.27 2.84
N ALA A 59 -4.66 20.53 1.53
CA ALA A 59 -3.47 20.19 0.76
C ALA A 59 -2.22 20.93 1.26
N GLU A 60 -2.38 22.15 1.78
CA GLU A 60 -1.27 22.93 2.35
C GLU A 60 -0.76 22.31 3.64
N SER A 61 -1.68 21.91 4.53
CA SER A 61 -1.36 21.17 5.75
C SER A 61 -0.57 19.90 5.42
N LEU A 62 -0.97 19.17 4.36
CA LEU A 62 -0.29 17.97 3.90
C LEU A 62 1.15 18.25 3.43
N LYS A 63 1.34 19.30 2.62
CA LYS A 63 2.68 19.70 2.12
C LYS A 63 3.60 20.13 3.28
N LYS A 64 3.08 20.90 4.23
CA LYS A 64 3.82 21.33 5.42
C LYS A 64 4.20 20.14 6.29
N LEU A 65 3.28 19.21 6.50
CA LEU A 65 3.52 17.97 7.26
C LEU A 65 4.61 17.12 6.61
N LYS A 66 4.54 16.85 5.29
CA LYS A 66 5.58 16.11 4.56
C LYS A 66 6.96 16.78 4.69
N LYS A 67 7.04 18.10 4.55
CA LYS A 67 8.29 18.86 4.69
C LYS A 67 8.88 18.77 6.10
N LYS A 68 8.06 18.74 7.15
CA LYS A 68 8.53 18.58 8.53
C LYS A 68 9.03 17.16 8.77
N ILE A 69 8.26 16.16 8.36
CA ILE A 69 8.68 14.76 8.51
C ILE A 69 9.98 14.51 7.75
N ALA A 70 10.17 15.11 6.57
CA ALA A 70 11.42 15.01 5.82
C ALA A 70 12.65 15.61 6.52
N LYS A 71 12.47 16.45 7.55
CA LYS A 71 13.57 16.98 8.40
C LYS A 71 13.87 16.07 9.58
N GLU A 72 12.96 15.18 9.93
CA GLU A 72 13.11 14.21 11.01
C GLU A 72 13.72 12.92 10.44
N THR A 73 14.73 12.38 11.12
CA THR A 73 15.44 11.18 10.64
C THR A 73 14.80 9.90 11.14
N ARG A 74 14.02 9.98 12.22
CA ARG A 74 13.38 8.83 12.88
C ARG A 74 12.12 8.34 12.17
N ILE A 75 11.48 9.19 11.37
CA ILE A 75 10.22 8.88 10.69
C ILE A 75 10.25 9.35 9.23
N GLU A 76 9.52 8.63 8.39
CA GLU A 76 9.38 8.96 6.97
C GLU A 76 7.92 9.13 6.58
N ALA A 77 7.65 10.06 5.67
CA ALA A 77 6.34 10.27 5.09
C ALA A 77 6.25 9.62 3.70
N ARG A 78 5.30 8.71 3.53
CA ARG A 78 5.00 8.02 2.27
C ARG A 78 3.60 8.37 1.80
N GLU A 79 3.41 8.35 0.49
CA GLU A 79 2.05 8.44 -0.06
C GLU A 79 1.32 7.12 0.16
N PRO A 80 0.07 7.17 0.69
CA PRO A 80 -0.70 5.97 0.91
C PRO A 80 -1.00 5.30 -0.44
N ARG A 81 -0.38 4.15 -0.68
CA ARG A 81 -0.63 3.36 -1.89
C ARG A 81 -1.91 2.55 -1.72
N LYS A 82 -2.79 2.57 -2.72
CA LYS A 82 -3.92 1.64 -2.77
C LYS A 82 -3.36 0.22 -2.86
N LYS A 83 -3.79 -0.65 -1.97
CA LYS A 83 -3.43 -2.08 -2.03
C LYS A 83 -4.03 -2.67 -3.31
N LEU A 84 -3.17 -3.26 -4.14
CA LEU A 84 -3.63 -4.01 -5.31
C LEU A 84 -4.45 -5.22 -4.85
N PRO A 85 -5.62 -5.49 -5.45
CA PRO A 85 -6.38 -6.68 -5.11
C PRO A 85 -5.60 -7.96 -5.35
N ARG A 86 -5.82 -8.95 -4.48
CA ARG A 86 -5.32 -10.32 -4.63
C ARG A 86 -6.38 -11.20 -5.28
N LEU A 87 -5.94 -12.06 -6.20
CA LEU A 87 -6.71 -13.09 -6.86
C LEU A 87 -6.05 -14.45 -6.63
N MET A 88 -6.84 -15.52 -6.75
CA MET A 88 -6.37 -16.89 -6.74
C MET A 88 -6.87 -17.59 -8.01
N ALA A 89 -5.96 -18.14 -8.79
CA ALA A 89 -6.27 -19.04 -9.89
C ALA A 89 -5.97 -20.47 -9.45
N TYR A 90 -6.89 -21.39 -9.76
CA TYR A 90 -6.82 -22.79 -9.36
C TYR A 90 -6.39 -23.65 -10.55
N GLY A 91 -5.69 -24.76 -10.28
CA GLY A 91 -5.32 -25.72 -11.32
C GLY A 91 -4.29 -25.19 -12.33
N ILE A 92 -3.46 -24.23 -11.93
CA ILE A 92 -2.40 -23.68 -12.79
C ILE A 92 -1.25 -24.69 -12.88
N GLN A 93 -0.71 -24.91 -14.08
CA GLN A 93 0.42 -25.81 -14.26
C GLN A 93 1.61 -25.38 -13.41
N LYS A 94 2.20 -26.33 -12.67
CA LYS A 94 3.37 -26.07 -11.83
C LYS A 94 4.52 -25.54 -12.68
N GLY A 95 5.16 -24.46 -12.21
CA GLY A 95 6.24 -23.78 -12.94
C GLY A 95 5.76 -22.71 -13.92
N THR A 96 4.47 -22.37 -13.94
CA THR A 96 3.97 -21.20 -14.69
C THR A 96 4.67 -19.93 -14.21
N THR A 97 5.28 -19.21 -15.14
CA THR A 97 6.04 -17.99 -14.86
C THR A 97 5.14 -16.76 -14.75
N LEU A 98 5.66 -15.71 -14.12
CA LEU A 98 4.99 -14.40 -14.08
C LEU A 98 4.72 -13.85 -15.49
N GLN A 99 5.62 -14.09 -16.45
CA GLN A 99 5.45 -13.63 -17.82
C GLN A 99 4.28 -14.35 -18.51
N GLN A 100 4.19 -15.68 -18.38
CA GLN A 100 3.07 -16.46 -18.90
C GLN A 100 1.74 -16.01 -18.28
N LEU A 101 1.71 -15.71 -16.97
CA LEU A 101 0.53 -15.15 -16.31
C LEU A 101 0.15 -13.78 -16.90
N ARG A 102 1.11 -12.88 -17.10
CA ARG A 102 0.87 -11.56 -17.72
C ARG A 102 0.36 -11.69 -19.15
N ASP A 103 0.91 -12.61 -19.92
CA ASP A 103 0.48 -12.88 -21.29
C ASP A 103 -0.95 -13.44 -21.32
N ALA A 104 -1.33 -14.29 -20.36
CA ALA A 104 -2.72 -14.72 -20.21
C ALA A 104 -3.66 -13.56 -19.81
N LEU A 105 -3.20 -12.61 -18.97
CA LEU A 105 -4.00 -11.44 -18.61
C LEU A 105 -4.21 -10.47 -19.78
N LYS A 106 -3.30 -10.43 -20.77
CA LYS A 106 -3.46 -9.63 -21.99
C LYS A 106 -4.71 -10.00 -22.78
N TYR A 107 -5.18 -11.24 -22.68
CA TYR A 107 -6.44 -11.66 -23.28
C TYR A 107 -7.65 -10.87 -22.74
N TYR A 108 -7.59 -10.39 -21.49
CA TYR A 108 -8.68 -9.65 -20.85
C TYR A 108 -8.50 -8.12 -20.93
N ASP A 109 -7.28 -7.63 -21.06
CA ASP A 109 -6.96 -6.20 -21.13
C ASP A 109 -5.65 -5.98 -21.89
N GLU A 110 -5.63 -5.11 -22.89
CA GLU A 110 -4.42 -4.86 -23.70
C GLU A 110 -3.45 -3.86 -23.05
N ARG A 111 -3.88 -3.17 -21.97
CA ARG A 111 -3.09 -2.16 -21.28
C ARG A 111 -1.92 -2.78 -20.51
N THR A 112 -0.73 -2.69 -21.08
CA THR A 112 0.50 -3.24 -20.50
C THR A 112 0.88 -2.56 -19.18
N ASP A 113 0.64 -1.26 -19.05
CA ASP A 113 0.96 -0.46 -17.87
C ASP A 113 0.26 -0.95 -16.58
N ILE A 114 -0.93 -1.55 -16.71
CA ILE A 114 -1.66 -2.14 -15.58
C ILE A 114 -1.38 -3.63 -15.39
N ILE A 115 -1.01 -4.34 -16.46
CA ILE A 115 -0.66 -5.77 -16.42
C ILE A 115 0.72 -5.94 -15.78
N ASP A 116 1.66 -5.05 -16.06
CA ASP A 116 3.01 -5.10 -15.51
C ASP A 116 3.05 -4.88 -14.00
N GLN A 117 1.97 -4.33 -13.42
CA GLN A 117 1.77 -4.26 -11.97
C GLN A 117 1.43 -5.63 -11.34
N THR A 118 1.21 -6.65 -12.15
CA THR A 118 0.93 -8.01 -11.68
C THR A 118 2.19 -8.61 -11.05
N ILE A 119 2.01 -9.18 -9.86
CA ILE A 119 3.05 -9.95 -9.16
C ILE A 119 2.44 -11.26 -8.63
N ILE A 120 3.21 -12.35 -8.72
CA ILE A 120 2.88 -13.59 -8.03
C ILE A 120 3.24 -13.40 -6.56
N ALA A 121 2.26 -13.64 -5.69
CA ALA A 121 2.46 -13.52 -4.26
C ALA A 121 2.95 -14.84 -3.65
N PHE A 122 2.32 -15.96 -4.03
CA PHE A 122 2.73 -17.31 -3.66
C PHE A 122 1.98 -18.36 -4.48
N GLU A 123 2.53 -19.57 -4.51
CA GLU A 123 1.86 -20.78 -4.98
C GLU A 123 1.56 -21.65 -3.76
N ASN A 124 0.35 -22.25 -3.69
CA ASN A 124 0.01 -23.14 -2.59
C ASN A 124 -0.97 -24.23 -3.05
N GLY A 125 -0.95 -25.36 -2.35
CA GLY A 125 -1.73 -26.53 -2.68
C GLY A 125 -1.16 -27.25 -3.90
N VAL A 126 -1.25 -28.58 -3.86
CA VAL A 126 -0.92 -29.43 -4.99
C VAL A 126 -2.23 -30.06 -5.45
N GLY A 127 -2.51 -29.99 -6.75
CA GLY A 127 -3.64 -30.70 -7.34
C GLY A 127 -3.52 -32.20 -7.11
N SER A 128 -4.62 -32.93 -7.27
CA SER A 128 -4.65 -34.39 -7.06
C SER A 128 -3.58 -35.16 -7.84
N THR A 129 -3.12 -34.63 -8.98
CA THR A 129 -2.10 -35.25 -9.84
C THR A 129 -0.66 -34.87 -9.51
N GLY A 130 -0.41 -33.87 -8.65
CA GLY A 130 0.95 -33.35 -8.44
C GLY A 130 1.40 -32.26 -9.42
N GLU A 131 0.69 -32.10 -10.53
CA GLU A 131 1.15 -31.31 -11.69
C GLU A 131 0.64 -29.86 -11.70
N THR A 132 -0.37 -29.57 -10.88
CA THR A 132 -0.99 -28.24 -10.79
C THR A 132 -0.89 -27.66 -9.39
N VAL A 133 -0.89 -26.34 -9.30
CA VAL A 133 -0.90 -25.55 -8.06
C VAL A 133 -1.99 -24.50 -8.08
N ASN A 134 -2.37 -23.98 -6.90
CA ASN A 134 -3.15 -22.76 -6.84
C ASN A 134 -2.20 -21.57 -6.76
N MET A 135 -2.37 -20.62 -7.67
CA MET A 135 -1.51 -19.45 -7.77
C MET A 135 -2.23 -18.21 -7.24
N CYS A 136 -1.64 -17.56 -6.23
CA CYS A 136 -2.11 -16.27 -5.74
C CYS A 136 -1.28 -15.13 -6.32
N PHE A 137 -1.94 -14.14 -6.90
CA PHE A 137 -1.29 -12.99 -7.54
C PHE A 137 -2.07 -11.69 -7.27
N THR A 138 -1.40 -10.55 -7.33
CA THR A 138 -2.09 -9.24 -7.29
C THR A 138 -2.26 -8.68 -8.69
N VAL A 139 -3.35 -7.98 -8.94
CA VAL A 139 -3.61 -7.31 -10.23
C VAL A 139 -4.10 -5.89 -10.03
N HIS A 140 -4.11 -5.09 -11.09
CA HIS A 140 -4.79 -3.80 -11.08
C HIS A 140 -6.31 -3.97 -10.84
N PRO A 141 -6.98 -3.06 -10.10
CA PRO A 141 -8.42 -3.13 -9.84
C PRO A 141 -9.30 -3.30 -11.09
N ASP A 142 -8.91 -2.71 -12.21
CA ASP A 142 -9.65 -2.85 -13.47
C ASP A 142 -9.57 -4.26 -14.04
N ILE A 143 -8.41 -4.92 -13.95
CA ILE A 143 -8.23 -6.32 -14.36
C ILE A 143 -9.13 -7.21 -13.48
N ARG A 144 -9.13 -6.99 -12.15
CA ARG A 144 -10.01 -7.74 -11.24
C ARG A 144 -11.48 -7.67 -11.65
N LYS A 145 -11.97 -6.48 -12.01
CA LYS A 145 -13.38 -6.28 -12.42
C LYS A 145 -13.74 -7.08 -13.66
N LYS A 146 -12.77 -7.34 -14.55
CA LYS A 146 -12.97 -8.15 -15.75
C LYS A 146 -12.93 -9.64 -15.46
N LEU A 147 -12.11 -10.07 -14.50
CA LEU A 147 -11.91 -11.49 -14.16
C LEU A 147 -12.99 -12.07 -13.25
N ILE A 148 -13.56 -11.29 -12.32
CA ILE A 148 -14.59 -11.74 -11.37
C ILE A 148 -15.99 -11.23 -11.79
N LYS A 149 -16.37 -11.43 -13.04
CA LYS A 149 -17.75 -11.17 -13.46
C LYS A 149 -18.67 -12.31 -13.05
#